data_AF-A0A7S4LI39-F1
#
_entry.id   AF-A0A7S4LI39-F1
#
_cell.length_a   1.000
_cell.length_b   1.000
_cell.length_c   1.000
_cell.angle_alpha   90.00
_cell.angle_beta   90.00
_cell.angle_gamma   90.00
#
_symmetry.space_group_name_H-M   'P 1'
#
loop_
_entity.id
_entity.type
_entity.pdbx_description
1 polymer ?
#
loop_
_entity_poly.entity_id
_entity_poly.type
_entity_poly.pdbx_seq_one_letter_code
_entity_poly.pdbx_strand_id
1 'polypeptide(L)'
;MVTTSSRGPVCSRKAPYSETALTANLRRSHPAWRNVTILQESTCLVKARNPLRRFFVASGSIIRLREMDGVQHQMDSRHGRFACGSLHLQRKEPAFATARTTTDVEVYALPADHFNGCLTDSNLAQSVVIGLTQELKSVTRSMRTPLLEQKSARAPIPAISIAAAIESFYRSALNAYINWSLTGKSNHLFPNMHIQVPTRVVYINGFKLLRMSFDERIDPAKTSNPALTRLGLAFAPGILMTPVSSLLEATNAGHMNKEPMYTRWLRGLVPRCAREVIFGVGLNQLSDYCEERMPPLIENKALRTALGSMTAGVLSGYFSHVPHNLSTLKLLNPAQSYLELFRSYAARHTIYVPSSIKGTSRDVLATTIACVFPQAVLIRTMQIVGSFVILNGTINGLKGFF
;
A
#
# COMPACT_ATOMS: atom_id res chain seq x y z
N MET A 1 -15.45 3.54 50.64
CA MET A 1 -14.78 2.30 51.10
C MET A 1 -14.84 1.34 49.92
N VAL A 2 -13.78 0.99 49.21
CA VAL A 2 -12.44 0.57 49.62
C VAL A 2 -11.38 1.22 48.72
N THR A 3 -10.38 1.79 49.37
CA THR A 3 -9.13 2.31 48.80
C THR A 3 -8.06 1.22 48.81
N THR A 4 -7.34 1.03 47.70
CA THR A 4 -5.92 0.59 47.62
C THR A 4 -5.49 0.81 46.16
N SER A 5 -4.66 1.81 45.82
CA SER A 5 -3.23 1.97 46.08
C SER A 5 -2.36 0.81 45.61
N SER A 6 -1.90 0.86 44.36
CA SER A 6 -0.49 0.60 44.04
C SER A 6 -0.08 1.38 42.78
N ARG A 7 0.68 2.45 42.98
CA ARG A 7 1.43 3.11 41.91
C ARG A 7 2.57 2.18 41.51
N GLY A 8 2.45 1.50 40.37
CA GLY A 8 3.57 0.85 39.72
C GLY A 8 4.63 1.88 39.31
N PRO A 9 5.92 1.53 39.29
CA PRO A 9 6.97 2.48 38.96
C PRO A 9 6.80 2.93 37.51
N VAL A 10 6.80 4.25 37.32
CA VAL A 10 6.93 4.89 36.01
C VAL A 10 8.28 4.47 35.45
N CYS A 11 8.26 3.48 34.57
CA CYS A 11 9.43 3.07 33.80
C CYS A 11 9.78 4.24 32.88
N SER A 12 10.72 5.08 33.32
CA SER A 12 11.32 6.11 32.49
C SER A 12 11.79 5.46 31.20
N ARG A 13 11.26 5.87 30.05
CA ARG A 13 11.72 5.45 28.73
C ARG A 13 13.19 5.83 28.58
N LYS A 14 14.09 4.94 28.99
CA LYS A 14 15.48 4.99 28.55
C LYS A 14 15.45 4.79 27.04
N ALA A 15 16.12 5.69 26.33
CA ALA A 15 16.30 5.63 24.89
C ALA A 15 16.67 4.19 24.48
N PRO A 16 16.13 3.68 23.36
CA PRO A 16 16.44 2.33 22.91
C PRO A 16 17.95 2.23 22.76
N TYR A 17 18.53 1.11 23.22
CA TYR A 17 19.96 0.76 23.12
C TYR A 17 20.55 1.27 21.79
N SER A 18 21.12 2.47 21.85
CA SER A 18 21.74 3.08 20.67
C SER A 18 23.05 2.35 20.43
N GLU A 19 23.49 2.20 19.17
CA GLU A 19 24.80 1.64 18.85
C GLU A 19 25.93 2.32 19.65
N THR A 20 25.71 3.55 20.12
CA THR A 20 26.50 4.27 21.12
C THR A 20 26.80 3.47 22.40
N ALA A 21 25.82 2.75 22.95
CA ALA A 21 25.97 1.90 24.13
C ALA A 21 26.79 0.65 23.81
N LEU A 22 26.65 0.10 22.59
CA LEU A 22 27.45 -1.01 22.11
C LEU A 22 28.93 -0.59 21.99
N THR A 23 29.21 0.54 21.32
CA THR A 23 30.58 1.07 21.17
C THR A 23 31.20 1.45 22.52
N ALA A 24 30.42 2.00 23.46
CA ALA A 24 30.88 2.38 24.79
C ALA A 24 31.19 1.17 25.69
N ASN A 25 30.35 0.13 25.66
CA ASN A 25 30.60 -1.12 26.39
C ASN A 25 31.81 -1.87 25.81
N LEU A 26 31.95 -1.89 24.47
CA LEU A 26 33.06 -2.52 23.77
C LEU A 26 34.42 -1.84 24.06
N ARG A 27 34.46 -0.51 24.21
CA ARG A 27 35.68 0.23 24.60
C ARG A 27 36.18 -0.13 26.00
N ARG A 28 35.30 -0.56 26.92
CA ARG A 28 35.66 -0.86 28.31
C ARG A 28 36.17 -2.29 28.51
N SER A 29 35.76 -3.23 27.67
CA SER A 29 35.93 -4.67 27.94
C SER A 29 37.13 -5.34 27.27
N HIS A 30 37.78 -4.74 26.25
CA HIS A 30 38.94 -5.40 25.60
C HIS A 30 40.03 -4.43 25.09
N PRO A 31 41.32 -4.71 25.34
CA PRO A 31 42.45 -3.89 24.85
C PRO A 31 42.56 -3.83 23.31
N ALA A 32 41.99 -4.79 22.58
CA ALA A 32 41.95 -4.81 21.12
C ALA A 32 41.16 -3.65 20.49
N TRP A 33 40.32 -2.96 21.26
CA TRP A 33 39.49 -1.84 20.80
C TRP A 33 40.13 -0.45 20.97
N ARG A 34 41.39 -0.38 21.44
CA ARG A 34 42.09 0.88 21.70
C ARG A 34 42.68 1.53 20.45
N ASN A 35 42.86 0.79 19.37
CA ASN A 35 43.45 1.30 18.14
C ASN A 35 42.37 1.86 17.22
N VAL A 36 42.13 3.17 17.31
CA VAL A 36 41.37 3.93 16.32
C VAL A 36 42.22 4.07 15.07
N THR A 37 41.69 3.69 13.91
CA THR A 37 42.30 4.02 12.63
C THR A 37 41.48 5.10 11.96
N ILE A 38 42.13 6.19 11.56
CA ILE A 38 41.54 7.20 10.70
C ILE A 38 41.85 6.78 9.26
N LEU A 39 40.81 6.53 8.48
CA LEU A 39 40.94 6.22 7.07
C LEU A 39 40.56 7.45 6.25
N GLN A 40 41.38 7.75 5.25
CA GLN A 40 41.15 8.86 4.33
C GLN A 40 39.98 8.57 3.39
N GLU A 41 39.41 9.60 2.78
CA GLU A 41 38.43 9.47 1.70
C GLU A 41 38.90 8.48 0.61
N SER A 42 37.94 7.77 -0.01
CA SER A 42 38.16 6.75 -1.05
C SER A 42 38.92 5.48 -0.62
N THR A 43 39.23 5.33 0.66
CA THR A 43 39.83 4.11 1.22
C THR A 43 38.83 2.94 1.21
N CYS A 44 39.29 1.77 0.77
CA CYS A 44 38.49 0.55 0.79
C CYS A 44 38.51 -0.08 2.20
N LEU A 45 37.35 -0.08 2.87
CA LEU A 45 37.15 -0.68 4.19
C LEU A 45 36.98 -2.19 4.11
N VAL A 46 36.05 -2.63 3.26
CA VAL A 46 35.74 -4.05 3.05
C VAL A 46 35.84 -4.29 1.56
N LYS A 47 36.67 -5.24 1.14
CA LYS A 47 36.73 -5.66 -0.26
C LYS A 47 35.79 -6.85 -0.45
N ALA A 48 34.94 -6.79 -1.49
CA ALA A 48 34.15 -7.95 -1.87
C ALA A 48 35.06 -9.18 -2.04
N ARG A 49 34.57 -10.35 -1.62
CA ARG A 49 35.31 -11.64 -1.65
C ARG A 49 36.49 -11.79 -0.67
N ASN A 50 36.77 -10.82 0.21
CA ASN A 50 37.82 -10.97 1.23
C ASN A 50 37.35 -10.54 2.65
N PRO A 51 36.86 -11.49 3.48
CA PRO A 51 36.24 -11.19 4.76
C PRO A 51 37.22 -11.32 5.94
N LEU A 52 38.12 -10.36 6.15
CA LEU A 52 39.11 -10.48 7.23
C LEU A 52 38.74 -9.78 8.54
N ARG A 53 37.90 -8.73 8.49
CA ARG A 53 37.68 -7.83 9.63
C ARG A 53 36.28 -7.25 9.67
N ARG A 54 35.76 -7.04 10.88
CA ARG A 54 34.61 -6.18 11.17
C ARG A 54 35.09 -4.75 11.32
N PHE A 55 34.30 -3.79 10.84
CA PHE A 55 34.56 -2.38 11.09
C PHE A 55 33.40 -1.77 11.86
N PHE A 56 33.72 -0.96 12.86
CA PHE A 56 32.76 -0.10 13.53
C PHE A 56 33.14 1.33 13.21
N VAL A 57 32.29 2.00 12.45
CA VAL A 57 32.48 3.39 12.06
C VAL A 57 32.00 4.27 13.20
N ALA A 58 32.85 5.17 13.67
CA ALA A 58 32.55 6.10 14.77
C ALA A 58 32.09 7.46 14.24
N SER A 59 32.65 7.89 13.11
CA SER A 59 32.34 9.14 12.40
C SER A 59 32.69 8.99 10.91
N GLY A 60 32.05 9.80 10.06
CA GLY A 60 32.26 9.78 8.61
C GLY A 60 31.24 8.97 7.83
N SER A 61 31.56 8.71 6.56
CA SER A 61 30.62 8.24 5.53
C SER A 61 31.22 7.13 4.70
N ILE A 62 30.40 6.14 4.34
CA ILE A 62 30.79 5.08 3.41
C ILE A 62 29.73 4.86 2.35
N ILE A 63 30.17 4.40 1.18
CA ILE A 63 29.33 3.82 0.13
C ILE A 63 29.58 2.32 0.04
N ARG A 64 28.51 1.56 -0.17
CA ARG A 64 28.56 0.13 -0.47
C ARG A 64 28.39 -0.07 -1.97
N LEU A 65 29.39 -0.67 -2.60
CA LEU A 65 29.45 -0.96 -4.02
C LEU A 65 29.38 -2.48 -4.22
N ARG A 66 28.51 -2.94 -5.11
CA ARG A 66 28.43 -4.34 -5.51
C ARG A 66 28.76 -4.45 -6.98
N GLU A 67 29.64 -5.37 -7.32
CA GLU A 67 29.92 -5.71 -8.71
C GLU A 67 28.88 -6.73 -9.20
N MET A 68 28.15 -6.37 -10.26
CA MET A 68 27.22 -7.25 -10.97
C MET A 68 27.53 -7.11 -12.46
N ASP A 69 27.76 -8.24 -13.13
CA ASP A 69 28.03 -8.28 -14.58
C ASP A 69 29.17 -7.36 -15.05
N GLY A 70 30.22 -7.21 -14.23
CA GLY A 70 31.39 -6.36 -14.51
C GLY A 70 31.17 -4.86 -14.26
N VAL A 71 29.99 -4.46 -13.78
CA VAL A 71 29.66 -3.06 -13.45
C VAL A 71 29.52 -2.88 -11.95
N GLN A 72 30.08 -1.80 -11.40
CA GLN A 72 29.91 -1.45 -9.98
C GLN A 72 28.61 -0.68 -9.77
N HIS A 73 27.69 -1.27 -9.02
CA HIS A 73 26.43 -0.67 -8.60
C HIS A 73 26.52 -0.18 -7.16
N GLN A 74 26.17 1.09 -6.92
CA GLN A 74 26.01 1.61 -5.56
C GLN A 74 24.73 1.04 -4.93
N MET A 75 24.88 0.33 -3.82
CA MET A 75 23.78 -0.30 -3.11
C MET A 75 23.20 0.59 -2.02
N ASP A 76 24.07 1.23 -1.22
CA ASP A 76 23.67 2.01 -0.05
C ASP A 76 24.79 3.01 0.33
N SER A 77 24.42 4.11 0.98
CA SER A 77 25.35 5.08 1.57
C SER A 77 24.99 5.25 3.04
N ARG A 78 25.96 5.05 3.93
CA ARG A 78 25.76 5.17 5.38
C ARG A 78 26.64 6.25 5.97
N HIS A 79 26.10 6.94 6.96
CA HIS A 79 26.73 8.09 7.59
C HIS A 79 26.65 7.96 9.12
N GLY A 80 27.71 8.38 9.81
CA GLY A 80 27.76 8.39 11.27
C GLY A 80 28.15 7.04 11.88
N ARG A 81 27.53 6.68 13.00
CA ARG A 81 27.89 5.48 13.78
C ARG A 81 27.13 4.27 13.25
N PHE A 82 27.86 3.24 12.82
CA PHE A 82 27.28 1.97 12.40
C PHE A 82 28.36 0.86 12.33
N ALA A 83 27.93 -0.40 12.33
CA ALA A 83 28.81 -1.53 12.05
C ALA A 83 28.77 -1.96 10.57
N CYS A 84 29.91 -2.38 10.02
CA CYS A 84 30.03 -2.93 8.67
C CYS A 84 30.77 -4.29 8.69
N GLY A 85 30.39 -5.19 7.79
CA GLY A 85 31.03 -6.51 7.62
C GLY A 85 30.59 -7.59 8.61
N SER A 86 29.58 -7.34 9.45
CA SER A 86 29.14 -8.21 10.55
C SER A 86 28.63 -9.59 10.12
N LEU A 87 27.83 -9.67 9.05
CA LEU A 87 27.11 -10.89 8.66
C LEU A 87 28.01 -12.02 8.15
N HIS A 88 29.15 -11.69 7.54
CA HIS A 88 30.00 -12.67 6.86
C HIS A 88 31.12 -13.23 7.75
N LEU A 89 31.44 -12.56 8.86
CA LEU A 89 32.59 -12.90 9.70
C LEU A 89 32.42 -14.21 10.46
N GLN A 90 31.23 -14.51 10.98
CA GLN A 90 31.00 -15.70 11.79
C GLN A 90 31.20 -16.98 10.97
N ARG A 91 30.82 -16.95 9.69
CA ARG A 91 30.97 -18.08 8.77
C ARG A 91 32.22 -18.00 7.88
N LYS A 92 33.04 -16.95 8.06
CA LYS A 92 34.18 -16.62 7.18
C LYS A 92 33.79 -16.61 5.68
N GLU A 93 32.55 -16.23 5.39
CA GLU A 93 32.00 -16.17 4.03
C GLU A 93 32.53 -14.93 3.30
N PRO A 94 32.72 -14.98 1.97
CA PRO A 94 33.14 -13.81 1.22
C PRO A 94 32.18 -12.62 1.41
N ALA A 95 32.73 -11.43 1.63
CA ALA A 95 31.92 -10.22 1.75
C ALA A 95 31.11 -9.97 0.47
N PHE A 96 29.81 -9.77 0.62
CA PHE A 96 28.86 -9.60 -0.49
C PHE A 96 29.04 -8.30 -1.29
N ALA A 97 29.54 -7.24 -0.65
CA ALA A 97 29.73 -5.93 -1.26
C ALA A 97 31.03 -5.27 -0.74
N THR A 98 31.62 -4.43 -1.58
CA THR A 98 32.75 -3.59 -1.25
C THR A 98 32.26 -2.35 -0.50
N ALA A 99 32.91 -1.95 0.58
CA ALA A 99 32.65 -0.70 1.29
C ALA A 99 33.82 0.27 1.07
N ARG A 100 33.54 1.48 0.59
CA ARG A 100 34.53 2.54 0.37
C ARG A 100 34.14 3.79 1.15
N THR A 101 35.11 4.46 1.76
CA THR A 101 34.89 5.73 2.45
C THR A 101 34.59 6.85 1.44
N THR A 102 33.65 7.74 1.73
CA THR A 102 33.37 8.95 0.92
C THR A 102 33.75 10.24 1.65
N THR A 103 34.13 10.13 2.91
CA THR A 103 34.76 11.19 3.70
C THR A 103 35.91 10.56 4.46
N ASP A 104 36.65 11.33 5.23
CA ASP A 104 37.49 10.74 6.27
C ASP A 104 36.60 10.01 7.30
N VAL A 105 37.05 8.84 7.74
CA VAL A 105 36.27 7.93 8.59
C VAL A 105 37.12 7.43 9.74
N GLU A 106 36.63 7.62 10.97
CA GLU A 106 37.19 6.98 12.15
C GLU A 106 36.59 5.58 12.31
N VAL A 107 37.44 4.55 12.29
CA VAL A 107 36.99 3.16 12.42
C VAL A 107 37.74 2.37 13.47
N TYR A 108 37.01 1.43 14.08
CA TYR A 108 37.56 0.35 14.87
C TYR A 108 37.52 -0.94 14.05
N ALA A 109 38.66 -1.55 13.82
CA ALA A 109 38.75 -2.83 13.14
C ALA A 109 38.85 -3.97 14.16
N LEU A 110 37.97 -4.96 14.03
CA LEU A 110 37.97 -6.16 14.85
C LEU A 110 38.19 -7.40 13.98
N PRO A 111 39.28 -8.16 14.18
CA PRO A 111 39.49 -9.42 13.46
C PRO A 111 38.39 -10.45 13.75
N ALA A 112 38.11 -11.32 12.79
CA ALA A 112 37.05 -12.34 12.92
C ALA A 112 37.23 -13.26 14.15
N ASP A 113 38.47 -13.69 14.42
CA ASP A 113 38.74 -14.63 15.51
C ASP A 113 38.51 -13.98 16.88
N HIS A 114 38.84 -12.70 17.02
CA HIS A 114 38.54 -11.92 18.24
C HIS A 114 37.04 -11.65 18.39
N PHE A 115 36.33 -11.40 17.29
CA PHE A 115 34.88 -11.18 17.32
C PHE A 115 34.13 -12.39 17.88
N ASN A 116 34.50 -13.60 17.44
CA ASN A 116 33.90 -14.84 17.96
C ASN A 116 34.17 -15.02 19.46
N GLY A 117 35.38 -14.68 19.92
CA GLY A 117 35.70 -14.66 21.35
C GLY A 117 34.82 -13.66 22.13
N CYS A 118 34.59 -12.46 21.59
CA CYS A 118 33.73 -11.46 22.22
C CYS A 118 32.25 -11.90 22.31
N LEU A 119 31.77 -12.74 21.39
CA LEU A 119 30.39 -13.26 21.43
C LEU A 119 30.13 -14.25 22.59
N THR A 120 31.16 -14.65 23.34
CA THR A 120 30.98 -15.41 24.60
C THR A 120 30.35 -14.57 25.72
N ASP A 121 30.45 -13.24 25.64
CA ASP A 121 29.70 -12.33 26.52
C ASP A 121 28.23 -12.28 26.08
N SER A 122 27.35 -12.84 26.91
CA SER A 122 25.90 -12.90 26.69
C SER A 122 25.28 -11.53 26.40
N ASN A 123 25.73 -10.47 27.07
CA ASN A 123 25.16 -9.13 26.88
C ASN A 123 25.54 -8.54 25.51
N LEU A 124 26.79 -8.76 25.09
CA LEU A 124 27.25 -8.32 23.78
C LEU A 124 26.58 -9.14 22.67
N ALA A 125 26.49 -10.46 22.83
CA ALA A 125 25.82 -11.34 21.88
C ALA A 125 24.35 -10.93 21.67
N GLN A 126 23.62 -10.68 22.76
CA GLN A 126 22.23 -10.21 22.69
C GLN A 126 22.13 -8.87 21.94
N SER A 127 23.03 -7.94 22.23
CA SER A 127 23.04 -6.62 21.57
C SER A 127 23.35 -6.72 20.07
N VAL A 128 24.28 -7.59 19.68
CA VAL A 128 24.59 -7.89 18.27
C VAL A 128 23.39 -8.50 17.56
N VAL A 129 22.71 -9.48 18.18
CA VAL A 129 21.51 -10.12 17.61
C VAL A 129 20.37 -9.10 17.43
N ILE A 130 20.14 -8.24 18.42
CA ILE A 130 19.12 -7.18 18.31
C ILE A 130 19.47 -6.22 17.17
N GLY A 131 20.72 -5.76 17.09
CA GLY A 131 21.19 -4.86 16.03
C GLY A 131 21.05 -5.47 14.63
N LEU A 132 21.47 -6.72 14.45
CA LEU A 132 21.30 -7.45 13.18
C LEU A 132 19.84 -7.63 12.82
N THR A 133 18.97 -7.91 13.81
CA THR A 133 17.52 -8.05 13.59
C THR A 133 16.89 -6.72 13.16
N GLN A 134 17.35 -5.59 13.72
CA GLN A 134 16.90 -4.25 13.31
C GLN A 134 17.36 -3.91 11.90
N GLU A 135 18.63 -4.21 11.57
CA GLU A 135 19.17 -4.01 10.22
C GLU A 135 18.44 -4.87 9.19
N LEU A 136 18.23 -6.16 9.46
CA LEU A 136 17.42 -7.04 8.63
C LEU A 136 16.01 -6.48 8.44
N LYS A 137 15.33 -6.07 9.52
CA LYS A 137 13.99 -5.44 9.43
C LYS A 137 14.01 -4.18 8.56
N SER A 138 15.05 -3.36 8.64
CA SER A 138 15.21 -2.16 7.81
C SER A 138 15.37 -2.51 6.32
N VAL A 139 16.25 -3.48 6.01
CA VAL A 139 16.49 -3.95 4.64
C VAL A 139 15.25 -4.70 4.08
N THR A 140 14.52 -5.45 4.90
CA THR A 140 13.25 -6.06 4.48
C THR A 140 12.18 -4.99 4.18
N ARG A 141 12.21 -3.84 4.85
CA ARG A 141 11.33 -2.70 4.49
C ARG A 141 11.73 -2.05 3.16
N SER A 142 13.00 -2.10 2.75
CA SER A 142 13.40 -1.66 1.40
C SER A 142 13.08 -2.70 0.32
N MET A 143 12.93 -3.98 0.71
CA MET A 143 12.44 -5.07 -0.16
C MET A 143 10.90 -5.16 -0.20
N ARG A 144 10.19 -4.03 -0.10
CA ARG A 144 8.72 -4.01 -0.23
C ARG A 144 8.31 -4.21 -1.68
N THR A 145 7.33 -5.08 -1.90
CA THR A 145 6.81 -5.39 -3.22
C THR A 145 6.26 -4.12 -3.91
N PRO A 146 6.68 -3.81 -5.15
CA PRO A 146 6.09 -2.74 -5.94
C PRO A 146 4.59 -2.95 -6.16
N LEU A 147 3.83 -1.87 -6.39
CA LEU A 147 2.36 -1.92 -6.51
C LEU A 147 1.89 -2.93 -7.58
N LEU A 148 2.53 -2.94 -8.75
CA LEU A 148 2.15 -3.80 -9.87
C LEU A 148 2.69 -5.23 -9.76
N GLU A 149 3.46 -5.53 -8.71
CA GLU A 149 4.02 -6.86 -8.44
C GLU A 149 3.31 -7.56 -7.27
N GLN A 150 2.27 -6.94 -6.71
CA GLN A 150 1.47 -7.48 -5.60
C GLN A 150 0.72 -8.74 -6.05
N LYS A 151 1.12 -9.90 -5.52
CA LYS A 151 0.46 -11.19 -5.79
C LYS A 151 -0.80 -11.35 -4.97
N SER A 152 -1.85 -11.91 -5.56
CA SER A 152 -3.06 -12.26 -4.82
C SER A 152 -2.81 -13.36 -3.79
N ALA A 153 -3.34 -13.16 -2.59
CA ALA A 153 -3.45 -14.24 -1.62
C ALA A 153 -4.62 -15.14 -2.00
N ARG A 154 -4.40 -16.47 -2.02
CA ARG A 154 -5.50 -17.45 -2.18
C ARG A 154 -6.54 -17.21 -1.10
N ALA A 155 -7.79 -17.09 -1.52
CA ALA A 155 -8.92 -16.90 -0.63
C ALA A 155 -10.04 -17.87 -1.02
N PRO A 156 -10.68 -18.53 -0.05
CA PRO A 156 -11.73 -19.49 -0.32
C PRO A 156 -12.96 -18.77 -0.90
N ILE A 157 -13.51 -19.31 -1.99
CA ILE A 157 -14.71 -18.77 -2.69
C ILE A 157 -15.89 -18.54 -1.71
N PRO A 158 -16.18 -19.44 -0.75
CA PRO A 158 -17.21 -19.19 0.25
C PRO A 158 -16.98 -17.91 1.07
N ALA A 159 -15.74 -17.65 1.51
CA ALA A 159 -15.40 -16.43 2.25
C ALA A 159 -15.58 -15.17 1.40
N ILE A 160 -15.16 -15.22 0.13
CA ILE A 160 -15.35 -14.11 -0.81
C ILE A 160 -16.84 -13.83 -1.01
N SER A 161 -17.64 -14.88 -1.13
CA SER A 161 -19.09 -14.80 -1.36
C SER A 161 -19.84 -14.23 -0.16
N ILE A 162 -19.50 -14.68 1.07
CA ILE A 162 -20.07 -14.12 2.31
C ILE A 162 -19.70 -12.64 2.44
N ALA A 163 -18.44 -12.29 2.19
CA ALA A 163 -17.98 -10.90 2.25
C ALA A 163 -18.72 -10.01 1.23
N ALA A 164 -18.92 -10.50 0.01
CA ALA A 164 -19.67 -9.80 -1.04
C ALA A 164 -21.15 -9.64 -0.69
N ALA A 165 -21.77 -10.63 -0.05
CA ALA A 165 -23.15 -10.55 0.39
C ALA A 165 -23.33 -9.47 1.47
N ILE A 166 -22.45 -9.42 2.49
CA ILE A 166 -22.48 -8.37 3.53
C ILE A 166 -22.23 -6.98 2.90
N GLU A 167 -21.22 -6.89 2.03
CA GLU A 167 -20.87 -5.63 1.37
C GLU A 167 -22.00 -5.10 0.47
N SER A 168 -22.85 -5.97 -0.06
CA SER A 168 -24.02 -5.58 -0.87
C SER A 168 -25.01 -4.71 -0.08
N PHE A 169 -25.31 -5.07 1.18
CA PHE A 169 -26.21 -4.28 2.03
C PHE A 169 -25.59 -2.92 2.36
N TYR A 170 -24.31 -2.91 2.71
CA TYR A 170 -23.56 -1.68 2.96
C TYR A 170 -23.57 -0.74 1.73
N ARG A 171 -23.32 -1.29 0.55
CA ARG A 171 -23.34 -0.54 -0.72
C ARG A 171 -24.72 0.03 -1.04
N SER A 172 -25.75 -0.78 -0.89
CA SER A 172 -27.13 -0.42 -1.22
C SER A 172 -27.61 0.77 -0.37
N ALA A 173 -27.39 0.72 0.94
CA ALA A 173 -27.74 1.79 1.86
C ALA A 173 -27.04 3.11 1.53
N LEU A 174 -25.73 3.07 1.25
CA LEU A 174 -24.98 4.28 0.88
C LEU A 174 -25.31 4.79 -0.52
N ASN A 175 -25.63 3.93 -1.49
CA ASN A 175 -26.13 4.37 -2.80
C ASN A 175 -27.45 5.12 -2.67
N ALA A 176 -28.36 4.65 -1.81
CA ALA A 176 -29.62 5.36 -1.54
C ALA A 176 -29.34 6.76 -0.97
N TYR A 177 -28.38 6.88 -0.04
CA TYR A 177 -27.97 8.16 0.52
C TYR A 177 -27.28 9.08 -0.49
N ILE A 178 -26.40 8.56 -1.37
CA ILE A 178 -25.78 9.33 -2.46
C ILE A 178 -26.85 9.86 -3.42
N ASN A 179 -27.80 9.02 -3.81
CA ASN A 179 -28.88 9.41 -4.72
C ASN A 179 -29.78 10.48 -4.09
N TRP A 180 -30.08 10.36 -2.79
CA TRP A 180 -30.79 11.39 -2.04
C TRP A 180 -29.99 12.70 -2.03
N SER A 181 -28.69 12.67 -1.75
CA SER A 181 -27.82 13.86 -1.77
C SER A 181 -27.71 14.51 -3.15
N LEU A 182 -27.75 13.74 -4.23
CA LEU A 182 -27.63 14.26 -5.61
C LEU A 182 -28.95 14.78 -6.20
N THR A 183 -30.09 14.25 -5.74
CA THR A 183 -31.40 14.51 -6.36
C THR A 183 -32.44 15.12 -5.42
N GLY A 184 -32.19 15.12 -4.11
CA GLY A 184 -33.13 15.56 -3.07
C GLY A 184 -34.27 14.58 -2.80
N LYS A 185 -34.41 13.49 -3.57
CA LYS A 185 -35.51 12.53 -3.44
C LYS A 185 -35.08 11.32 -2.61
N SER A 186 -35.86 11.00 -1.57
CA SER A 186 -35.64 9.81 -0.75
C SER A 186 -35.93 8.56 -1.57
N ASN A 187 -35.01 7.60 -1.54
CA ASN A 187 -35.15 6.30 -2.19
C ASN A 187 -35.12 5.19 -1.13
N HIS A 188 -35.68 4.02 -1.45
CA HIS A 188 -35.57 2.84 -0.59
C HIS A 188 -34.11 2.51 -0.29
N LEU A 189 -33.79 2.11 0.95
CA LEU A 189 -32.44 1.79 1.39
C LEU A 189 -31.90 0.48 0.78
N PHE A 190 -32.79 -0.45 0.42
CA PHE A 190 -32.46 -1.80 -0.03
C PHE A 190 -33.29 -2.23 -1.27
N PRO A 191 -33.23 -1.49 -2.39
CA PRO A 191 -34.03 -1.82 -3.56
C PRO A 191 -33.54 -3.13 -4.19
N ASN A 192 -34.43 -4.03 -4.61
CA ASN A 192 -34.06 -5.21 -5.43
C ASN A 192 -32.90 -6.07 -4.87
N MET A 193 -32.79 -6.25 -3.55
CA MET A 193 -31.67 -7.01 -2.95
C MET A 193 -31.58 -8.47 -3.41
N HIS A 194 -32.72 -9.07 -3.77
CA HIS A 194 -32.78 -10.41 -4.36
C HIS A 194 -32.04 -10.52 -5.70
N ILE A 195 -31.83 -9.40 -6.42
CA ILE A 195 -30.99 -9.32 -7.62
C ILE A 195 -29.60 -8.78 -7.26
N GLN A 196 -29.52 -7.72 -6.45
CA GLN A 196 -28.25 -7.08 -6.13
C GLN A 196 -27.27 -8.04 -5.45
N VAL A 197 -27.72 -8.82 -4.46
CA VAL A 197 -26.83 -9.68 -3.68
C VAL A 197 -26.21 -10.78 -4.56
N PRO A 198 -26.97 -11.61 -5.29
CA PRO A 198 -26.37 -12.63 -6.16
C PRO A 198 -25.45 -12.03 -7.23
N THR A 199 -25.86 -10.94 -7.88
CA THR A 199 -25.02 -10.31 -8.91
C THR A 199 -23.74 -9.70 -8.32
N ARG A 200 -23.79 -9.16 -7.10
CA ARG A 200 -22.60 -8.66 -6.39
C ARG A 200 -21.65 -9.79 -6.01
N VAL A 201 -22.19 -10.93 -5.56
CA VAL A 201 -21.40 -12.14 -5.27
C VAL A 201 -20.66 -12.59 -6.53
N VAL A 202 -21.34 -12.69 -7.67
CA VAL A 202 -20.69 -13.03 -8.96
C VAL A 202 -19.62 -11.99 -9.32
N TYR A 203 -19.94 -10.71 -9.15
CA TYR A 203 -19.05 -9.60 -9.47
C TYR A 203 -17.76 -9.61 -8.64
N ILE A 204 -17.85 -9.75 -7.31
CA ILE A 204 -16.66 -9.77 -6.42
C ILE A 204 -15.86 -11.05 -6.59
N ASN A 205 -16.53 -12.21 -6.71
CA ASN A 205 -15.83 -13.47 -6.99
C ASN A 205 -15.08 -13.39 -8.32
N GLY A 206 -15.72 -12.87 -9.38
CA GLY A 206 -15.07 -12.67 -10.67
C GLY A 206 -13.82 -11.79 -10.55
N PHE A 207 -13.90 -10.67 -9.82
CA PHE A 207 -12.74 -9.81 -9.57
C PHE A 207 -11.57 -10.53 -8.89
N LYS A 208 -11.83 -11.29 -7.83
CA LYS A 208 -10.80 -11.98 -7.05
C LYS A 208 -10.24 -13.20 -7.81
N LEU A 209 -11.11 -13.98 -8.44
CA LEU A 209 -10.73 -15.19 -9.19
C LEU A 209 -9.99 -14.86 -10.50
N LEU A 210 -10.40 -13.82 -11.23
CA LEU A 210 -9.67 -13.38 -12.42
C LEU A 210 -8.25 -12.95 -12.05
N ARG A 211 -8.08 -12.18 -10.95
CA ARG A 211 -6.75 -11.82 -10.45
C ARG A 211 -5.92 -13.06 -10.12
N MET A 212 -6.47 -14.00 -9.35
CA MET A 212 -5.76 -15.25 -8.99
C MET A 212 -5.36 -16.05 -10.23
N SER A 213 -6.29 -16.22 -11.19
CA SER A 213 -6.04 -16.95 -12.43
C SER A 213 -4.95 -16.28 -13.28
N PHE A 214 -4.95 -14.94 -13.37
CA PHE A 214 -3.92 -14.20 -14.10
C PHE A 214 -2.56 -14.28 -13.42
N ASP A 215 -2.49 -14.14 -12.10
CA ASP A 215 -1.25 -14.26 -11.33
C ASP A 215 -0.64 -15.67 -11.44
N GLU A 216 -1.47 -16.72 -11.55
CA GLU A 216 -1.01 -18.11 -11.67
C GLU A 216 -0.58 -18.49 -13.09
N ARG A 217 -1.26 -17.95 -14.12
CA ARG A 217 -1.06 -18.37 -15.52
C ARG A 217 -0.10 -17.49 -16.31
N ILE A 218 0.07 -16.23 -15.92
CA ILE A 218 0.85 -15.25 -16.68
C ILE A 218 2.02 -14.79 -15.81
N ASP A 219 3.23 -15.14 -16.23
CA ASP A 219 4.46 -14.64 -15.61
C ASP A 219 4.96 -13.41 -16.38
N PRO A 220 4.83 -12.19 -15.82
CA PRO A 220 5.23 -10.97 -16.51
C PRO A 220 6.74 -10.91 -16.76
N ALA A 221 7.56 -11.66 -16.02
CA ALA A 221 9.01 -11.66 -16.22
C ALA A 221 9.43 -12.35 -17.53
N LYS A 222 8.55 -13.19 -18.10
CA LYS A 222 8.81 -13.93 -19.35
C LYS A 222 8.30 -13.21 -20.60
N THR A 223 7.68 -12.03 -20.46
CA THR A 223 7.15 -11.28 -21.61
C THR A 223 8.14 -10.23 -22.10
N SER A 224 7.98 -9.79 -23.36
CA SER A 224 8.83 -8.77 -23.98
C SER A 224 8.78 -7.41 -23.27
N ASN A 225 7.64 -7.09 -22.66
CA ASN A 225 7.46 -5.87 -21.87
C ASN A 225 6.78 -6.18 -20.52
N PRO A 226 7.56 -6.51 -19.48
CA PRO A 226 7.02 -6.89 -18.17
C PRO A 226 6.15 -5.80 -17.52
N ALA A 227 6.49 -4.53 -17.70
CA ALA A 227 5.77 -3.42 -17.09
C ALA A 227 4.36 -3.27 -17.70
N LEU A 228 4.26 -3.34 -19.03
CA LEU A 228 2.97 -3.28 -19.72
C LEU A 228 2.11 -4.50 -19.41
N THR A 229 2.71 -5.70 -19.34
CA THR A 229 1.99 -6.92 -18.93
C THR A 229 1.40 -6.75 -17.53
N ARG A 230 2.19 -6.30 -16.54
CA ARG A 230 1.70 -6.08 -15.17
C ARG A 230 0.57 -5.05 -15.10
N LEU A 231 0.68 -3.96 -15.86
CA LEU A 231 -0.38 -2.96 -15.96
C LEU A 231 -1.67 -3.57 -16.54
N GLY A 232 -1.54 -4.34 -17.63
CA GLY A 232 -2.64 -5.08 -18.23
C GLY A 232 -3.31 -6.05 -17.26
N LEU A 233 -2.53 -6.84 -16.52
CA LEU A 233 -3.04 -7.76 -15.50
C LEU A 233 -3.75 -7.03 -14.36
N ALA A 234 -3.27 -5.85 -13.96
CA ALA A 234 -3.92 -5.04 -12.93
C ALA A 234 -5.27 -4.48 -13.40
N PHE A 235 -5.39 -4.10 -14.67
CA PHE A 235 -6.61 -3.51 -15.24
C PHE A 235 -7.63 -4.55 -15.71
N ALA A 236 -7.18 -5.72 -16.16
CA ALA A 236 -8.02 -6.72 -16.80
C ALA A 236 -9.23 -7.17 -15.96
N PRO A 237 -9.13 -7.45 -14.64
CA PRO A 237 -10.30 -7.77 -13.84
C PRO A 237 -11.36 -6.66 -13.86
N GLY A 238 -10.95 -5.39 -13.86
CA GLY A 238 -11.86 -4.26 -13.94
C GLY A 238 -12.61 -4.19 -15.26
N ILE A 239 -11.87 -4.35 -16.36
CA ILE A 239 -12.45 -4.32 -17.71
C ILE A 239 -13.43 -5.49 -17.89
N LEU A 240 -13.02 -6.71 -17.54
CA LEU A 240 -13.82 -7.93 -17.73
C LEU A 240 -15.07 -7.97 -16.85
N MET A 241 -15.01 -7.40 -15.63
CA MET A 241 -16.17 -7.36 -14.72
C MET A 241 -17.08 -6.14 -14.95
N THR A 242 -16.74 -5.23 -15.87
CA THR A 242 -17.54 -4.04 -16.18
C THR A 242 -18.97 -4.38 -16.66
N PRO A 243 -19.22 -5.40 -17.50
CA PRO A 243 -20.58 -5.77 -17.89
C PRO A 243 -21.45 -6.18 -16.69
N VAL A 244 -20.89 -6.96 -15.75
CA VAL A 244 -21.61 -7.38 -14.54
C VAL A 244 -21.92 -6.18 -13.63
N SER A 245 -20.94 -5.29 -13.46
CA SER A 245 -21.14 -4.02 -12.74
C SER A 245 -22.19 -3.13 -13.40
N SER A 246 -22.23 -3.13 -14.73
CA SER A 246 -23.21 -2.38 -15.51
C SER A 246 -24.63 -2.87 -15.28
N LEU A 247 -24.81 -4.18 -15.20
CA LEU A 247 -26.10 -4.79 -14.86
C LEU A 247 -26.55 -4.38 -13.45
N LEU A 248 -25.65 -4.43 -12.46
CA LEU A 248 -25.91 -3.98 -11.08
C LEU A 248 -26.38 -2.52 -10.99
N GLU A 249 -25.77 -1.64 -11.76
CA GLU A 249 -26.15 -0.22 -11.72
C GLU A 249 -27.46 0.04 -12.46
N ALA A 250 -27.69 -0.67 -13.56
CA ALA A 250 -28.94 -0.59 -14.31
C ALA A 250 -30.15 -1.12 -13.52
N THR A 251 -29.98 -2.18 -12.74
CA THR A 251 -31.03 -2.72 -11.84
C THR A 251 -31.36 -1.74 -10.71
N ASN A 252 -30.35 -1.06 -10.15
CA ASN A 252 -30.55 -0.07 -9.09
C ASN A 252 -31.25 1.19 -9.58
N ALA A 253 -31.02 1.58 -10.82
CA ALA A 253 -31.69 2.71 -11.43
C ALA A 253 -33.01 2.33 -12.14
N GLY A 254 -33.52 1.12 -11.86
CA GLY A 254 -34.82 0.56 -12.22
C GLY A 254 -35.92 1.60 -12.40
N HIS A 255 -36.09 2.40 -11.35
CA HIS A 255 -37.22 3.32 -11.18
C HIS A 255 -37.01 4.70 -11.79
N MET A 256 -35.76 5.10 -12.07
CA MET A 256 -35.43 6.45 -12.56
C MET A 256 -35.26 6.52 -14.07
N ASN A 257 -34.74 5.46 -14.69
CA ASN A 257 -34.71 5.30 -16.14
C ASN A 257 -35.74 4.21 -16.50
N LYS A 258 -36.62 4.43 -17.49
CA LYS A 258 -37.62 3.42 -17.93
C LYS A 258 -37.17 2.59 -19.13
N GLU A 259 -35.99 2.85 -19.71
CA GLU A 259 -35.43 2.10 -20.84
C GLU A 259 -35.32 0.60 -20.50
N PRO A 260 -35.57 -0.31 -21.45
CA PRO A 260 -35.48 -1.73 -21.18
C PRO A 260 -34.05 -2.13 -20.76
N MET A 261 -33.93 -3.18 -19.93
CA MET A 261 -32.66 -3.58 -19.31
C MET A 261 -31.54 -3.73 -20.33
N TYR A 262 -31.81 -4.36 -21.48
CA TYR A 262 -30.85 -4.64 -22.56
C TYR A 262 -30.20 -3.38 -23.17
N THR A 263 -30.86 -2.23 -23.08
CA THR A 263 -30.29 -0.94 -23.51
C THR A 263 -29.67 -0.20 -22.32
N ARG A 264 -30.34 -0.26 -21.17
CA ARG A 264 -29.97 0.48 -19.97
C ARG A 264 -28.60 0.11 -19.42
N TRP A 265 -28.23 -1.17 -19.42
CA TRP A 265 -26.93 -1.62 -18.91
C TRP A 265 -25.75 -1.04 -19.69
N LEU A 266 -25.93 -0.77 -21.00
CA LEU A 266 -24.90 -0.13 -21.83
C LEU A 266 -24.71 1.37 -21.52
N ARG A 267 -25.68 2.01 -20.84
CA ARG A 267 -25.57 3.44 -20.49
C ARG A 267 -24.48 3.64 -19.44
N GLY A 268 -23.53 4.52 -19.78
CA GLY A 268 -22.40 4.84 -18.90
C GLY A 268 -21.28 3.81 -18.90
N LEU A 269 -21.24 2.88 -19.87
CA LEU A 269 -20.26 1.79 -19.90
C LEU A 269 -18.80 2.26 -19.82
N VAL A 270 -18.45 3.32 -20.57
CA VAL A 270 -17.08 3.86 -20.62
C VAL A 270 -16.61 4.41 -19.27
N PRO A 271 -17.30 5.41 -18.67
CA PRO A 271 -16.89 5.91 -17.35
C PRO A 271 -17.04 4.83 -16.27
N ARG A 272 -17.95 3.87 -16.44
CA ARG A 272 -18.04 2.71 -15.55
C ARG A 272 -16.80 1.82 -15.67
N CYS A 273 -16.32 1.51 -16.87
CA CYS A 273 -15.10 0.74 -17.06
C CYS A 273 -13.91 1.39 -16.34
N ALA A 274 -13.72 2.70 -16.51
CA ALA A 274 -12.67 3.43 -15.79
C ALA A 274 -12.82 3.31 -14.26
N ARG A 275 -14.04 3.43 -13.74
CA ARG A 275 -14.35 3.22 -12.32
C ARG A 275 -14.00 1.81 -11.85
N GLU A 276 -14.36 0.79 -12.63
CA GLU A 276 -14.11 -0.61 -12.30
C GLU A 276 -12.62 -0.96 -12.31
N VAL A 277 -11.85 -0.36 -13.20
CA VAL A 277 -10.38 -0.46 -13.16
C VAL A 277 -9.83 0.14 -11.87
N ILE A 278 -10.26 1.35 -11.49
CA ILE A 278 -9.83 2.00 -10.24
C ILE A 278 -10.23 1.19 -9.01
N PHE A 279 -11.46 0.66 -8.99
CA PHE A 279 -11.95 -0.20 -7.91
C PHE A 279 -11.17 -1.51 -7.85
N GLY A 280 -10.93 -2.15 -8.99
CA GLY A 280 -10.16 -3.38 -9.13
C GLY A 280 -8.75 -3.24 -8.59
N VAL A 281 -8.01 -2.24 -9.09
CA VAL A 281 -6.65 -1.92 -8.64
C VAL A 281 -6.63 -1.56 -7.15
N GLY A 282 -7.63 -0.81 -6.69
CA GLY A 282 -7.82 -0.42 -5.30
C GLY A 282 -7.98 -1.59 -4.34
N LEU A 283 -8.99 -2.43 -4.61
CA LEU A 283 -9.40 -3.55 -3.76
C LEU A 283 -8.31 -4.61 -3.67
N ASN A 284 -7.53 -4.73 -4.74
CA ASN A 284 -6.54 -5.77 -4.91
C ASN A 284 -5.13 -5.24 -4.62
N GLN A 285 -4.47 -4.64 -5.60
CA GLN A 285 -3.06 -4.28 -5.53
C GLN A 285 -2.80 -3.18 -4.49
N LEU A 286 -3.62 -2.12 -4.48
CA LEU A 286 -3.38 -0.97 -3.62
C LEU A 286 -3.63 -1.28 -2.15
N SER A 287 -4.65 -2.09 -1.83
CA SER A 287 -4.93 -2.53 -0.47
C SER A 287 -3.78 -3.37 0.09
N ASP A 288 -3.28 -4.34 -0.69
CA ASP A 288 -2.13 -5.18 -0.32
C ASP A 288 -0.86 -4.31 -0.16
N TYR A 289 -0.62 -3.40 -1.12
CA TYR A 289 0.51 -2.46 -1.10
C TYR A 289 0.53 -1.56 0.14
N CYS A 290 -0.64 -1.04 0.54
CA CYS A 290 -0.80 -0.21 1.73
C CYS A 290 -0.65 -1.05 3.02
N GLU A 291 -1.20 -2.26 3.07
CA GLU A 291 -1.08 -3.18 4.23
C GLU A 291 0.39 -3.55 4.52
N GLU A 292 1.19 -3.86 3.49
CA GLU A 292 2.64 -4.13 3.61
C GLU A 292 3.42 -2.92 4.15
N ARG A 293 2.89 -1.71 3.95
CA ARG A 293 3.54 -0.45 4.32
C ARG A 293 3.16 0.06 5.70
N MET A 294 2.14 -0.54 6.34
CA MET A 294 1.74 -0.18 7.69
C MET A 294 2.92 -0.37 8.69
N PRO A 295 3.06 0.53 9.69
CA PRO A 295 4.11 0.42 10.69
C PRO A 295 4.04 -0.94 11.43
N PRO A 296 5.18 -1.57 11.74
CA PRO A 296 5.18 -2.85 12.44
C PRO A 296 4.78 -2.76 13.92
N LEU A 297 4.60 -1.54 14.44
CA LEU A 297 3.99 -1.31 15.76
C LEU A 297 2.54 -1.80 15.81
N ILE A 298 1.91 -1.98 14.65
CA ILE A 298 0.56 -2.55 14.53
C ILE A 298 0.71 -4.08 14.39
N GLU A 299 0.76 -4.79 15.51
CA GLU A 299 0.94 -6.27 15.48
C GLU A 299 -0.32 -7.00 15.01
N ASN A 300 -1.49 -6.43 15.25
CA ASN A 300 -2.77 -7.03 14.86
C ASN A 300 -2.94 -7.00 13.33
N LYS A 301 -2.93 -8.18 12.71
CA LYS A 301 -3.13 -8.36 11.27
C LYS A 301 -4.46 -7.83 10.76
N ALA A 302 -5.56 -8.04 11.49
CA ALA A 302 -6.88 -7.54 11.10
C ALA A 302 -6.90 -6.01 11.07
N LEU A 303 -6.27 -5.36 12.05
CA LEU A 303 -6.14 -3.91 12.07
C LEU A 303 -5.26 -3.41 10.91
N ARG A 304 -4.15 -4.09 10.59
CA ARG A 304 -3.32 -3.76 9.43
C ARG A 304 -4.08 -3.87 8.11
N THR A 305 -4.84 -4.96 7.90
CA THR A 305 -5.69 -5.12 6.72
C THR A 305 -6.75 -4.03 6.64
N ALA A 306 -7.38 -3.68 7.77
CA ALA A 306 -8.38 -2.61 7.80
C ALA A 306 -7.76 -1.25 7.42
N LEU A 307 -6.59 -0.91 7.97
CA LEU A 307 -5.89 0.36 7.66
C LEU A 307 -5.34 0.41 6.24
N GLY A 308 -4.81 -0.71 5.73
CA GLY A 308 -4.38 -0.83 4.34
C GLY A 308 -5.56 -0.64 3.38
N SER A 309 -6.67 -1.32 3.65
CA SER A 309 -7.94 -1.21 2.90
C SER A 309 -8.54 0.19 2.99
N MET A 310 -8.45 0.85 4.15
CA MET A 310 -8.89 2.23 4.32
C MET A 310 -8.07 3.19 3.48
N THR A 311 -6.74 3.08 3.52
CA THR A 311 -5.84 3.96 2.74
C THR A 311 -6.07 3.79 1.24
N ALA A 312 -6.13 2.55 0.77
CA ALA A 312 -6.47 2.23 -0.61
C ALA A 312 -7.87 2.73 -0.98
N GLY A 313 -8.83 2.57 -0.07
CA GLY A 313 -10.21 2.99 -0.28
C GLY A 313 -10.37 4.51 -0.38
N VAL A 314 -9.58 5.29 0.36
CA VAL A 314 -9.55 6.75 0.23
C VAL A 314 -9.07 7.15 -1.16
N LEU A 315 -7.96 6.57 -1.62
CA LEU A 315 -7.40 6.86 -2.94
C LEU A 315 -8.34 6.43 -4.06
N SER A 316 -8.85 5.19 -4.02
CA SER A 316 -9.80 4.69 -5.02
C SER A 316 -11.14 5.44 -4.98
N GLY A 317 -11.60 5.83 -3.79
CA GLY A 317 -12.79 6.66 -3.61
C GLY A 317 -12.63 8.01 -4.29
N TYR A 318 -11.50 8.67 -4.02
CA TYR A 318 -11.14 9.92 -4.66
C TYR A 318 -11.00 9.78 -6.18
N PHE A 319 -10.23 8.84 -6.73
CA PHE A 319 -10.09 8.77 -8.20
C PHE A 319 -11.36 8.28 -8.93
N SER A 320 -12.24 7.54 -8.24
CA SER A 320 -13.44 6.96 -8.88
C SER A 320 -14.66 7.87 -8.90
N HIS A 321 -14.62 9.07 -8.31
CA HIS A 321 -15.81 9.92 -8.21
C HIS A 321 -16.27 10.50 -9.56
N VAL A 322 -15.38 11.05 -10.41
CA VAL A 322 -15.78 11.61 -11.72
C VAL A 322 -16.37 10.51 -12.59
N PRO A 323 -15.70 9.35 -12.76
CA PRO A 323 -16.26 8.28 -13.59
C PRO A 323 -17.58 7.74 -13.01
N HIS A 324 -17.73 7.66 -11.69
CA HIS A 324 -18.99 7.27 -11.06
C HIS A 324 -20.13 8.26 -11.35
N ASN A 325 -19.90 9.56 -11.12
CA ASN A 325 -20.92 10.58 -11.34
C ASN A 325 -21.32 10.65 -12.83
N LEU A 326 -20.35 10.55 -13.75
CA LEU A 326 -20.63 10.50 -15.18
C LEU A 326 -21.38 9.23 -15.61
N SER A 327 -21.07 8.06 -15.02
CA SER A 327 -21.81 6.82 -15.32
C SER A 327 -23.27 6.94 -14.89
N THR A 328 -23.51 7.49 -13.69
CA THR A 328 -24.87 7.71 -13.17
C THR A 328 -25.63 8.77 -13.97
N LEU A 329 -25.00 9.91 -14.26
CA LEU A 329 -25.63 10.97 -15.07
C LEU A 329 -26.00 10.48 -16.48
N LYS A 330 -25.13 9.69 -17.13
CA LYS A 330 -25.44 9.10 -18.44
C LYS A 330 -26.58 8.10 -18.37
N LEU A 331 -26.72 7.41 -17.26
CA LEU A 331 -27.80 6.48 -17.05
C LEU A 331 -29.14 7.20 -16.81
N LEU A 332 -29.13 8.35 -16.13
CA LEU A 332 -30.33 9.16 -15.88
C LEU A 332 -30.73 10.01 -17.09
N ASN A 333 -29.77 10.50 -17.87
CA ASN A 333 -29.98 11.36 -19.03
C ASN A 333 -29.36 10.69 -20.29
N PRO A 334 -30.00 9.63 -20.82
CA PRO A 334 -29.41 8.81 -21.88
C PRO A 334 -29.17 9.57 -23.20
N ALA A 335 -29.96 10.60 -23.49
CA ALA A 335 -29.88 11.38 -24.72
C ALA A 335 -28.64 12.30 -24.80
N GLN A 336 -28.12 12.78 -23.67
CA GLN A 336 -27.03 13.76 -23.65
C GLN A 336 -25.66 13.11 -23.88
N SER A 337 -24.76 13.81 -24.58
CA SER A 337 -23.38 13.34 -24.76
C SER A 337 -22.60 13.37 -23.44
N TYR A 338 -21.51 12.59 -23.32
CA TYR A 338 -20.67 12.63 -22.10
C TYR A 338 -20.08 14.02 -21.85
N LEU A 339 -19.79 14.77 -22.91
CA LEU A 339 -19.27 16.13 -22.81
C LEU A 339 -20.34 17.10 -22.26
N GLU A 340 -21.58 17.01 -22.74
CA GLU A 340 -22.71 17.79 -22.20
C GLU A 340 -22.97 17.47 -20.73
N LEU A 341 -22.93 16.19 -20.37
CA LEU A 341 -23.12 15.75 -18.98
C LEU A 341 -22.01 16.27 -18.08
N PHE A 342 -20.75 16.20 -18.53
CA PHE A 342 -19.62 16.73 -17.77
C PHE A 342 -19.69 18.25 -17.62
N ARG A 343 -20.05 18.98 -18.69
CA ARG A 343 -20.27 20.43 -18.63
C ARG A 343 -21.40 20.79 -17.67
N SER A 344 -22.51 20.07 -17.72
CA SER A 344 -23.65 20.26 -16.82
C SER A 344 -23.27 19.96 -15.37
N TYR A 345 -22.43 18.95 -15.15
CA TYR A 345 -21.88 18.60 -13.84
C TYR A 345 -20.94 19.69 -13.30
N ALA A 346 -20.02 20.18 -14.12
CA ALA A 346 -19.11 21.27 -13.77
C ALA A 346 -19.86 22.58 -13.50
N ALA A 347 -20.89 22.89 -14.29
CA ALA A 347 -21.71 24.08 -14.13
C ALA A 347 -22.40 24.13 -12.75
N ARG A 348 -22.75 22.99 -12.14
CA ARG A 348 -23.31 22.98 -10.77
C ARG A 348 -22.32 23.49 -9.71
N HIS A 349 -21.03 23.44 -9.99
CA HIS A 349 -19.99 23.91 -9.07
C HIS A 349 -19.69 25.41 -9.22
N THR A 350 -20.35 26.12 -10.14
CA THR A 350 -20.22 27.58 -10.24
C THR A 350 -20.73 28.29 -9.00
N ILE A 351 -21.54 27.64 -8.15
CA ILE A 351 -21.99 28.18 -6.86
C ILE A 351 -20.85 28.36 -5.86
N TYR A 352 -19.77 27.58 -6.00
CA TYR A 352 -18.58 27.66 -5.14
C TYR A 352 -17.53 28.64 -5.69
N VAL A 353 -17.75 29.18 -6.89
CA VAL A 353 -16.85 30.17 -7.49
C VAL A 353 -17.28 31.58 -7.09
N PRO A 354 -16.40 32.41 -6.51
CA PRO A 354 -16.71 33.80 -6.17
C PRO A 354 -17.36 34.56 -7.34
N SER A 355 -18.39 35.35 -7.09
CA SER A 355 -19.12 36.12 -8.11
C SER A 355 -18.26 37.18 -8.82
N SER A 356 -17.11 37.54 -8.25
CA SER A 356 -16.11 38.43 -8.87
C SER A 356 -15.46 37.83 -10.12
N ILE A 357 -15.36 36.50 -10.22
CA ILE A 357 -14.79 35.81 -11.36
C ILE A 357 -15.88 35.56 -12.41
N LYS A 358 -15.72 36.16 -13.60
CA LYS A 358 -16.68 36.12 -14.71
C LYS A 358 -16.10 35.44 -15.95
N GLY A 359 -16.99 35.07 -16.87
CA GLY A 359 -16.64 34.49 -18.17
C GLY A 359 -15.91 33.15 -18.07
N THR A 360 -15.03 32.87 -19.02
CA THR A 360 -14.34 31.59 -19.18
C THR A 360 -13.53 31.16 -17.94
N SER A 361 -12.94 32.11 -17.22
CA SER A 361 -12.20 31.84 -15.99
C SER A 361 -13.09 31.23 -14.90
N ARG A 362 -14.37 31.62 -14.87
CA ARG A 362 -15.36 31.05 -13.95
C ARG A 362 -15.63 29.59 -14.29
N ASP A 363 -15.78 29.28 -15.58
CA ASP A 363 -16.06 27.92 -16.06
C ASP A 363 -14.87 26.98 -15.84
N VAL A 364 -13.65 27.47 -16.09
CA VAL A 364 -12.41 26.72 -15.80
C VAL A 364 -12.32 26.43 -14.31
N LEU A 365 -12.51 27.43 -13.45
CA LEU A 365 -12.44 27.23 -12.01
C LEU A 365 -13.55 26.32 -11.49
N ALA A 366 -14.78 26.45 -11.99
CA ALA A 366 -15.87 25.54 -11.66
C ALA A 366 -15.56 24.09 -12.08
N THR A 367 -14.95 23.91 -13.26
CA THR A 367 -14.49 22.59 -13.73
C THR A 367 -13.39 22.03 -12.84
N THR A 368 -12.41 22.85 -12.44
CA THR A 368 -11.35 22.44 -11.51
C THR A 368 -11.94 22.03 -10.16
N ILE A 369 -12.86 22.82 -9.60
CA ILE A 369 -13.56 22.50 -8.35
C ILE A 369 -14.35 21.20 -8.51
N ALA A 370 -15.07 21.02 -9.62
CA ALA A 370 -15.83 19.79 -9.86
C ALA A 370 -14.95 18.52 -9.91
N CYS A 371 -13.69 18.65 -10.37
CA CYS A 371 -12.73 17.55 -10.42
C CYS A 371 -11.97 17.32 -9.11
N VAL A 372 -11.71 18.37 -8.33
CA VAL A 372 -10.86 18.29 -7.11
C VAL A 372 -11.70 18.20 -5.83
N PHE A 373 -12.83 18.92 -5.78
CA PHE A 373 -13.77 18.98 -4.65
C PHE A 373 -15.21 18.70 -5.11
N PRO A 374 -15.48 17.47 -5.52
CA PRO A 374 -16.75 17.08 -6.10
C PRO A 374 -17.83 16.96 -5.03
N GLN A 375 -19.06 17.33 -5.39
CA GLN A 375 -20.22 17.00 -4.57
C GLN A 375 -20.31 15.48 -4.30
N ALA A 376 -20.63 15.12 -3.06
CA ALA A 376 -20.72 13.75 -2.55
C ALA A 376 -19.42 12.91 -2.56
N VAL A 377 -18.24 13.52 -2.76
CA VAL A 377 -16.95 12.81 -2.70
C VAL A 377 -16.72 12.12 -1.36
N LEU A 378 -17.14 12.72 -0.25
CA LEU A 378 -17.01 12.13 1.09
C LEU A 378 -17.82 10.84 1.21
N ILE A 379 -19.09 10.88 0.77
CA ILE A 379 -19.98 9.72 0.83
C ILE A 379 -19.45 8.61 -0.08
N ARG A 380 -19.01 8.97 -1.30
CA ARG A 380 -18.42 8.02 -2.25
C ARG A 380 -17.14 7.38 -1.69
N THR A 381 -16.29 8.18 -1.07
CA THR A 381 -15.06 7.70 -0.46
C THR A 381 -15.35 6.79 0.73
N MET A 382 -16.26 7.17 1.64
CA MET A 382 -16.72 6.30 2.73
C MET A 382 -17.24 4.97 2.19
N GLN A 383 -18.06 5.02 1.14
CA GLN A 383 -18.59 3.83 0.49
C GLN A 383 -17.50 2.89 -0.04
N ILE A 384 -16.42 3.43 -0.62
CA ILE A 384 -15.32 2.63 -1.15
C ILE A 384 -14.42 2.10 -0.03
N VAL A 385 -14.12 2.93 0.98
CA VAL A 385 -13.39 2.55 2.18
C VAL A 385 -14.09 1.40 2.90
N GLY A 386 -15.37 1.56 3.22
CA GLY A 386 -16.12 0.53 3.93
C GLY A 386 -16.24 -0.76 3.12
N SER A 387 -16.43 -0.67 1.79
CA SER A 387 -16.38 -1.84 0.92
C SER A 387 -15.06 -2.60 1.04
N PHE A 388 -13.93 -1.91 0.97
CA PHE A 388 -12.62 -2.58 1.02
C PHE A 388 -12.38 -3.21 2.40
N VAL A 389 -12.73 -2.49 3.47
CA VAL A 389 -12.60 -2.98 4.85
C VAL A 389 -13.49 -4.21 5.07
N ILE A 390 -14.75 -4.17 4.65
CA ILE A 390 -15.67 -5.31 4.76
C ILE A 390 -15.15 -6.48 3.93
N LEU A 391 -14.81 -6.26 2.66
CA LEU A 391 -14.38 -7.33 1.77
C LEU A 391 -13.10 -7.99 2.27
N ASN A 392 -12.01 -7.23 2.40
CA ASN A 392 -10.72 -7.80 2.80
C ASN A 392 -10.73 -8.25 4.26
N GLY A 393 -11.43 -7.54 5.14
CA GLY A 393 -11.57 -7.90 6.56
C GLY A 393 -12.34 -9.19 6.76
N THR A 394 -13.52 -9.34 6.15
CA THR A 394 -14.31 -10.58 6.23
C THR A 394 -13.59 -11.74 5.55
N ILE A 395 -12.99 -11.54 4.37
CA ILE A 395 -12.22 -12.59 3.70
C ILE A 395 -11.06 -13.06 4.59
N ASN A 396 -10.28 -12.14 5.17
CA ASN A 396 -9.15 -12.51 6.02
C ASN A 396 -9.58 -13.13 7.35
N GLY A 397 -10.72 -12.71 7.92
CA GLY A 397 -11.28 -13.32 9.12
C GLY A 397 -11.79 -14.74 8.88
N LEU A 398 -12.38 -15.01 7.70
CA LEU A 398 -12.93 -16.32 7.37
C LEU A 398 -11.91 -17.31 6.79
N LYS A 399 -10.71 -16.86 6.40
CA LYS A 399 -9.62 -17.75 5.93
C LYS A 399 -9.20 -18.81 6.94
N GLY A 400 -9.48 -18.64 8.23
CA GLY A 400 -9.18 -19.65 9.26
C GLY A 400 -10.26 -20.71 9.41
N PHE A 401 -11.44 -20.51 8.81
CA PHE A 401 -12.60 -21.40 8.94
C PHE A 401 -12.77 -22.36 7.74
N PHE A 402 -12.14 -22.05 6.60
CA PHE A 402 -12.12 -22.85 5.38
C PHE A 402 -10.69 -23.08 4.96
#